data_AF-A0A1M5C5D3-F1
#
_entry.id   AF-A0A1M5C5D3-F1
#
_cell.length_a   1.000
_cell.length_b   1.000
_cell.length_c   1.000
_cell.angle_alpha   90.00
_cell.angle_beta   90.00
_cell.angle_gamma   90.00
#
_symmetry.space_group_name_H-M   'P 1'
#
loop_
_entity.id
_entity.type
_entity.pdbx_description
1 polymer ?
#
loop_
_entity_poly.entity_id
_entity_poly.type
_entity_poly.pdbx_seq_one_letter_code
_entity_poly.pdbx_strand_id
1 'polypeptide(L)'
;MLSRFRELARDIQDKAKGSIRRAKAEPSSKVVLLRRKAPERPFCDPEGKRPCITVCAPREKCGCACEELRQALEEALDRSGLNIRVEKAKTGCPGSCALGPFVGFPQKGFFYVKVDPKDAGLIVEETLVRGKLLFPYLSVSPDRSYRQDILYDRTTGMLAAIDEQVCMVEVAKYFLDFEEDLSCGKCVPCRLGIKRMHESLGRIVEGAGTMEDLEQLKVLGHTMIYAAHCQFAMASTRPVLSAVSFFEDEFLAHIERQECPAGVCRTLVEIQRKKAFRERMAAPKKKKKNK
;
A
#
# COMPACT_ATOMS: atom_id res chain seq x y z
N MET A 1 -36.43 21.27 -7.97
CA MET A 1 -35.69 20.37 -7.05
C MET A 1 -34.21 20.32 -7.39
N LEU A 2 -33.82 20.09 -8.66
CA LEU A 2 -32.43 20.11 -9.14
C LEU A 2 -31.72 21.49 -9.04
N SER A 3 -32.47 22.59 -9.14
CA SER A 3 -31.94 23.95 -9.00
C SER A 3 -31.34 24.23 -7.62
N ARG A 4 -32.02 23.77 -6.56
CA ARG A 4 -31.56 23.91 -5.17
C ARG A 4 -30.31 23.07 -4.86
N PHE A 5 -30.13 21.92 -5.52
CA PHE A 5 -28.90 21.14 -5.41
C PHE A 5 -27.70 21.83 -6.09
N ARG A 6 -27.92 22.50 -7.23
CA ARG A 6 -26.87 23.30 -7.89
C ARG A 6 -26.50 24.57 -7.11
N GLU A 7 -27.43 25.13 -6.35
CA GLU A 7 -27.17 26.25 -5.45
C GLU A 7 -26.35 25.79 -4.23
N LEU A 8 -26.75 24.68 -3.60
CA LEU A 8 -26.01 24.10 -2.48
C LEU A 8 -24.58 23.68 -2.87
N ALA A 9 -24.39 23.12 -4.06
CA ALA A 9 -23.07 22.76 -4.57
C ALA A 9 -22.16 23.99 -4.80
N ARG A 10 -22.73 25.10 -5.29
CA ARG A 10 -22.01 26.37 -5.44
C ARG A 10 -21.65 26.97 -4.08
N ASP A 11 -22.57 26.97 -3.13
CA ASP A 11 -22.32 27.49 -1.78
C ASP A 11 -21.23 26.70 -1.03
N ILE A 12 -21.17 25.38 -1.22
CA ILE A 12 -20.11 24.53 -0.67
C ILE A 12 -18.76 24.85 -1.34
N GLN A 13 -18.74 25.02 -2.67
CA GLN A 13 -17.52 25.40 -3.39
C GLN A 13 -16.99 26.78 -3.00
N ASP A 14 -17.87 27.76 -2.79
CA ASP A 14 -17.47 29.11 -2.45
C ASP A 14 -16.98 29.21 -1.00
N LYS A 15 -17.57 28.43 -0.07
CA LYS A 15 -17.03 28.26 1.29
C LYS A 15 -15.68 27.53 1.32
N ALA A 16 -15.46 26.56 0.44
CA ALA A 16 -14.18 25.87 0.30
C ALA A 16 -13.08 26.81 -0.24
N LYS A 17 -13.41 27.69 -1.19
CA LYS A 17 -12.48 28.71 -1.74
C LYS A 17 -12.12 29.80 -0.71
N GLY A 18 -13.05 30.19 0.15
CA GLY A 18 -12.81 31.20 1.19
C GLY A 18 -11.78 30.77 2.25
N SER A 19 -11.61 29.45 2.47
CA SER A 19 -10.71 28.91 3.48
C SER A 19 -9.31 28.57 2.96
N ILE A 20 -9.07 28.65 1.64
CA ILE A 20 -7.78 28.32 1.01
C ILE A 20 -7.34 29.51 0.17
N ARG A 21 -6.54 30.40 0.76
CA ARG A 21 -5.70 31.31 -0.04
C ARG A 21 -4.71 30.43 -0.84
N ARG A 22 -5.01 30.21 -2.13
CA ARG A 22 -4.05 29.65 -3.09
C ARG A 22 -2.79 30.52 -3.08
N ALA A 23 -1.71 30.00 -2.51
CA ALA A 23 -0.38 30.49 -2.88
C ALA A 23 -0.24 30.24 -4.38
N LYS A 24 0.06 31.31 -5.14
CA LYS A 24 0.35 31.18 -6.58
C LYS A 24 1.53 30.23 -6.74
N ALA A 25 1.32 29.12 -7.44
CA ALA A 25 2.39 28.25 -7.87
C ALA A 25 3.19 28.99 -8.95
N GLU A 26 4.40 29.43 -8.61
CA GLU A 26 5.40 29.80 -9.61
C GLU A 26 5.93 28.53 -10.29
N PRO A 27 6.25 28.57 -11.59
CA PRO A 27 6.74 27.40 -12.30
C PRO A 27 8.17 27.11 -11.86
N SER A 28 8.34 26.18 -10.92
CA SER A 28 9.66 25.73 -10.48
C SER A 28 10.27 24.78 -11.51
N SER A 29 10.87 25.35 -12.55
CA SER A 29 11.89 24.70 -13.35
C SER A 29 13.19 24.59 -12.52
N LYS A 30 13.24 23.62 -11.61
CA LYS A 30 14.50 23.12 -11.06
C LYS A 30 14.44 21.61 -11.12
N VAL A 31 15.16 21.06 -12.09
CA VAL A 31 15.56 19.66 -12.10
C VAL A 31 16.16 19.38 -10.73
N VAL A 32 15.44 18.65 -9.88
CA VAL A 32 15.91 18.24 -8.57
C VAL A 32 17.01 17.21 -8.84
N LEU A 33 18.26 17.67 -8.78
CA LEU A 33 19.42 16.78 -8.74
C LEU A 33 19.21 15.79 -7.58
N LEU A 34 19.01 14.52 -7.92
CA LEU A 34 18.85 13.41 -6.99
C LEU A 34 19.94 13.49 -5.92
N ARG A 35 19.53 13.70 -4.66
CA ARG A 35 20.44 13.68 -3.51
C ARG A 35 21.19 12.35 -3.49
N ARG A 36 22.51 12.41 -3.35
CA ARG A 36 23.39 11.22 -3.20
C ARG A 36 22.83 10.31 -2.10
N LYS A 37 22.72 9.02 -2.41
CA LYS A 37 22.30 7.91 -1.53
C LYS A 37 22.99 8.09 -0.17
N ALA A 38 22.21 8.22 0.91
CA ALA A 38 22.76 8.24 2.26
C ALA A 38 23.60 6.96 2.50
N PRO A 39 24.68 7.01 3.30
CA PRO A 39 25.47 5.82 3.59
C PRO A 39 24.58 4.71 4.16
N GLU A 40 24.76 3.49 3.65
CA GLU A 40 23.95 2.33 4.01
C GLU A 40 24.14 2.05 5.50
N ARG A 41 23.09 2.30 6.30
CA ARG A 41 23.08 1.95 7.72
C ARG A 41 22.97 0.42 7.82
N PRO A 42 23.72 -0.23 8.73
CA PRO A 42 23.60 -1.67 8.92
C PRO A 42 22.16 -2.05 9.28
N PHE A 43 21.74 -3.23 8.84
CA PHE A 43 20.36 -3.69 9.01
C PHE A 43 19.97 -3.77 10.49
N CYS A 44 20.89 -4.07 11.39
CA CYS A 44 20.64 -3.97 12.83
C CYS A 44 21.88 -3.46 13.56
N ASP A 45 21.68 -3.01 14.79
CA ASP A 45 22.73 -2.64 15.73
C ASP A 45 22.99 -3.80 16.69
N PRO A 46 24.11 -4.53 16.57
CA PRO A 46 24.44 -5.66 17.44
C PRO A 46 24.58 -5.28 18.92
N GLU A 47 24.88 -4.03 19.23
CA GLU A 47 25.06 -3.51 20.59
C GLU A 47 23.79 -2.84 21.15
N GLY A 48 22.71 -2.83 20.35
CA GLY A 48 21.44 -2.22 20.70
C GLY A 48 20.73 -2.90 21.88
N LYS A 49 19.86 -2.15 22.58
CA LYS A 49 19.07 -2.66 23.73
C LYS A 49 18.08 -3.79 23.39
N ARG A 50 17.79 -4.02 22.11
CA ARG A 50 16.88 -5.08 21.62
C ARG A 50 17.69 -6.05 20.76
N PRO A 51 17.46 -7.37 20.87
CA PRO A 51 18.11 -8.32 19.98
C PRO A 51 17.78 -8.02 18.52
N CYS A 52 18.75 -8.26 17.64
CA CYS A 52 18.55 -8.13 16.19
C CYS A 52 17.60 -9.21 15.65
N ILE A 53 17.72 -10.43 16.18
CA ILE A 53 16.97 -11.61 15.74
C ILE A 53 16.44 -12.34 16.97
N THR A 54 15.17 -12.73 16.91
CA THR A 54 14.57 -13.61 17.91
C THR A 54 13.92 -14.81 17.26
N VAL A 55 14.15 -16.00 17.79
CA VAL A 55 13.43 -17.22 17.37
C VAL A 55 12.45 -17.64 18.46
N CYS A 56 11.35 -18.26 18.07
CA CYS A 56 10.36 -18.78 19.00
C CYS A 56 10.98 -19.76 20.02
N ALA A 57 10.57 -19.65 21.29
CA ALA A 57 11.01 -20.55 22.35
C ALA A 57 10.01 -21.72 22.51
N PRO A 58 10.44 -22.99 22.34
CA PRO A 58 9.57 -24.14 22.54
C PRO A 58 9.20 -24.30 24.03
N ARG A 59 7.95 -24.71 24.28
CA ARG A 59 7.52 -25.38 25.53
C ARG A 59 7.39 -26.88 25.26
N GLU A 60 7.21 -27.69 26.31
CA GLU A 60 7.18 -29.17 26.29
C GLU A 60 6.27 -29.82 25.22
N LYS A 61 5.32 -29.09 24.62
CA LYS A 61 4.42 -29.58 23.56
C LYS A 61 4.52 -28.82 22.22
N CYS A 62 5.68 -28.24 21.84
CA CYS A 62 5.82 -27.72 20.46
C CYS A 62 6.15 -28.83 19.47
N GLY A 63 5.37 -28.95 18.39
CA GLY A 63 5.70 -29.79 17.22
C GLY A 63 6.44 -29.05 16.11
N CYS A 64 7.04 -27.89 16.42
CA CYS A 64 7.65 -26.98 15.47
C CYS A 64 9.19 -27.14 15.41
N ALA A 65 9.80 -27.05 14.22
CA ALA A 65 11.25 -27.16 14.01
C ALA A 65 12.05 -25.90 14.44
N CYS A 66 11.70 -25.33 15.59
CA CYS A 66 12.22 -24.05 16.07
C CYS A 66 13.67 -24.12 16.57
N GLU A 67 14.07 -25.21 17.23
CA GLU A 67 15.47 -25.38 17.67
C GLU A 67 16.39 -25.65 16.48
N GLU A 68 15.94 -26.45 15.51
CA GLU A 68 16.67 -26.68 14.25
C GLU A 68 16.89 -25.38 13.48
N LEU A 69 15.84 -24.55 13.35
CA LEU A 69 15.94 -23.24 12.73
C LEU A 69 16.90 -22.31 13.47
N ARG A 70 16.90 -22.34 14.81
CA ARG A 70 17.82 -21.52 15.62
C ARG A 70 19.27 -21.93 15.37
N GLN A 71 19.57 -23.23 15.40
CA GLN A 71 20.91 -23.75 15.09
C GLN A 71 21.34 -23.38 13.68
N ALA A 72 20.47 -23.56 12.68
CA ALA A 72 20.77 -23.23 11.29
C ALA A 72 21.04 -21.72 11.08
N LEU A 73 20.34 -20.85 11.82
CA LEU A 73 20.59 -19.40 11.80
C LEU A 73 21.93 -19.04 12.47
N GLU A 74 22.26 -19.65 13.60
CA GLU A 74 23.55 -19.46 14.28
C GLU A 74 24.71 -19.87 13.37
N GLU A 75 24.65 -21.05 12.75
CA GLU A 75 25.66 -21.52 11.79
C GLU A 75 25.75 -20.64 10.52
N ALA A 76 24.63 -20.08 10.06
CA ALA A 76 24.63 -19.18 8.91
C ALA A 76 25.24 -17.80 9.24
N LEU A 77 25.05 -17.32 10.46
CA LEU A 77 25.64 -16.08 10.97
C LEU A 77 27.16 -16.20 11.13
N ASP A 78 27.62 -17.33 11.69
CA ASP A 78 29.05 -17.63 11.85
C ASP A 78 29.76 -17.68 10.49
N ARG A 79 29.15 -18.34 9.49
CA ARG A 79 29.68 -18.40 8.11
C ARG A 79 29.76 -17.03 7.44
N SER A 80 28.85 -16.13 7.78
CA SER A 80 28.78 -14.78 7.20
C SER A 80 29.62 -13.75 7.96
N GLY A 81 30.24 -14.14 9.08
CA GLY A 81 31.06 -13.26 9.92
C GLY A 81 30.26 -12.15 10.63
N LEU A 82 28.94 -12.32 10.79
CA LEU A 82 28.08 -11.36 11.47
C LEU A 82 28.04 -11.65 12.98
N ASN A 83 28.53 -10.72 13.80
CA ASN A 83 28.50 -10.84 15.25
C ASN A 83 27.11 -10.52 15.84
N ILE A 84 26.09 -11.29 15.46
CA ILE A 84 24.70 -11.10 15.87
C ILE A 84 24.26 -12.31 16.71
N ARG A 85 23.73 -12.05 17.91
CA ARG A 85 23.17 -13.12 18.76
C ARG A 85 21.70 -13.36 18.45
N VAL A 86 21.33 -14.63 18.31
CA VAL A 86 19.94 -15.06 18.18
C VAL A 86 19.36 -15.28 19.58
N GLU A 87 18.36 -14.48 19.95
CA GLU A 87 17.71 -14.59 21.26
C GLU A 87 16.39 -15.36 21.19
N LYS A 88 15.93 -15.85 22.35
CA LYS A 88 14.60 -16.43 22.48
C LYS A 88 13.55 -15.31 22.55
N ALA A 89 12.47 -15.43 21.78
CA ALA A 89 11.37 -14.47 21.83
C ALA A 89 10.74 -14.43 23.24
N LYS A 90 10.55 -13.22 23.79
CA LYS A 90 10.01 -13.01 25.16
C LYS A 90 8.55 -13.45 25.32
N THR A 91 7.78 -13.49 24.24
CA THR A 91 6.39 -13.94 24.26
C THR A 91 6.33 -15.45 24.11
N GLY A 92 6.03 -16.14 25.22
CA GLY A 92 5.86 -17.60 25.24
C GLY A 92 4.66 -18.05 24.43
N CYS A 93 4.85 -19.10 23.64
CA CYS A 93 3.81 -19.76 22.85
C CYS A 93 3.10 -20.86 23.70
N PRO A 94 1.79 -21.08 23.55
CA PRO A 94 1.10 -22.21 24.18
C PRO A 94 1.47 -23.58 23.59
N GLY A 95 2.27 -23.63 22.51
CA GLY A 95 2.74 -24.87 21.89
C GLY A 95 1.92 -25.37 20.68
N SER A 96 0.79 -24.73 20.36
CA SER A 96 -0.15 -25.13 19.30
C SER A 96 -0.19 -24.19 18.08
N CYS A 97 0.84 -23.35 17.88
CA CYS A 97 0.82 -22.32 16.85
C CYS A 97 0.93 -22.93 15.42
N ALA A 98 -0.10 -22.73 14.59
CA ALA A 98 -0.13 -23.16 13.19
C ALA A 98 0.81 -22.37 12.23
N LEU A 99 1.50 -21.36 12.75
CA LEU A 99 2.37 -20.45 11.99
C LEU A 99 3.85 -20.56 12.39
N GLY A 100 4.20 -21.44 13.32
CA GLY A 100 5.59 -21.70 13.68
C GLY A 100 6.32 -22.53 12.61
N PRO A 101 7.66 -22.48 12.56
CA PRO A 101 8.57 -21.62 13.33
C PRO A 101 8.53 -20.15 12.87
N PHE A 102 8.76 -19.20 13.78
CA PHE A 102 8.83 -17.77 13.43
C PHE A 102 10.16 -17.13 13.85
N VAL A 103 10.59 -16.15 13.06
CA VAL A 103 11.80 -15.34 13.26
C VAL A 103 11.41 -13.88 13.34
N GLY A 104 11.60 -13.27 14.50
CA GLY A 104 11.33 -11.84 14.73
C GLY A 104 12.56 -10.97 14.52
N PHE A 105 12.35 -9.75 14.04
CA PHE A 105 13.36 -8.69 13.92
C PHE A 105 12.97 -7.47 14.75
N PRO A 106 13.18 -7.48 16.08
CA PRO A 106 12.62 -6.48 17.02
C PRO A 106 13.07 -5.03 16.80
N GLN A 107 14.24 -4.82 16.19
CA GLN A 107 14.73 -3.49 15.83
C GLN A 107 14.04 -2.93 14.58
N LYS A 108 13.46 -3.79 13.73
CA LYS A 108 12.77 -3.41 12.48
C LYS A 108 11.25 -3.57 12.54
N GLY A 109 10.73 -4.30 13.53
CA GLY A 109 9.30 -4.38 13.80
C GLY A 109 8.52 -5.33 12.87
N PHE A 110 9.18 -6.34 12.30
CA PHE A 110 8.50 -7.39 11.51
C PHE A 110 8.95 -8.79 11.92
N PHE A 111 8.24 -9.81 11.43
CA PHE A 111 8.54 -11.21 11.70
C PHE A 111 8.27 -12.10 10.48
N TYR A 112 9.03 -13.18 10.39
CA TYR A 112 8.86 -14.27 9.44
C TYR A 112 8.12 -15.42 10.10
N VAL A 113 7.23 -16.09 9.39
CA VAL A 113 6.44 -17.26 9.84
C VAL A 113 6.66 -18.44 8.91
N LYS A 114 6.42 -19.65 9.42
CA LYS A 114 6.59 -20.92 8.68
C LYS A 114 7.96 -21.04 7.98
N VAL A 115 9.01 -20.57 8.65
CA VAL A 115 10.36 -20.61 8.11
C VAL A 115 10.89 -22.05 8.14
N ASP A 116 11.34 -22.55 7.00
CA ASP A 116 12.06 -23.83 6.91
C ASP A 116 13.52 -23.63 7.40
N PRO A 117 14.05 -24.50 8.28
CA PRO A 117 15.45 -24.45 8.71
C PRO A 117 16.46 -24.34 7.56
N LYS A 118 16.17 -24.88 6.37
CA LYS A 118 17.05 -24.80 5.19
C LYS A 118 17.23 -23.37 4.67
N ASP A 119 16.23 -22.51 4.87
CA ASP A 119 16.23 -21.13 4.38
C ASP A 119 16.89 -20.15 5.36
N ALA A 120 17.42 -20.63 6.48
CA ALA A 120 18.18 -19.82 7.43
C ALA A 120 19.33 -19.06 6.76
N GLY A 121 20.06 -19.71 5.84
CA GLY A 121 21.13 -19.07 5.08
C GLY A 121 20.64 -17.92 4.21
N LEU A 122 19.49 -18.11 3.56
CA LEU A 122 18.88 -17.09 2.71
C LEU A 122 18.44 -15.86 3.53
N ILE A 123 17.91 -16.08 4.75
CA ILE A 123 17.54 -14.99 5.67
C ILE A 123 18.78 -14.16 6.04
N VAL A 124 19.89 -14.81 6.33
CA VAL A 124 21.13 -14.09 6.68
C VAL A 124 21.65 -13.28 5.50
N GLU A 125 21.75 -13.87 4.32
CA GLU A 125 22.30 -13.19 3.15
C GLU A 125 21.39 -12.07 2.63
N GLU A 126 20.11 -12.37 2.38
CA GLU A 126 19.22 -11.37 1.78
C GLU A 126 18.73 -10.36 2.81
N THR A 127 18.30 -10.80 4.00
CA THR A 127 17.70 -9.89 4.98
C THR A 127 18.72 -9.14 5.83
N LEU A 128 19.73 -9.82 6.37
CA LEU A 128 20.68 -9.15 7.28
C LEU A 128 21.78 -8.40 6.54
N VAL A 129 22.36 -9.01 5.49
CA VAL A 129 23.46 -8.38 4.74
C VAL A 129 22.91 -7.39 3.71
N ARG A 130 21.95 -7.82 2.88
CA ARG A 130 21.43 -6.99 1.77
C ARG A 130 20.23 -6.13 2.14
N GLY A 131 19.63 -6.32 3.31
CA GLY A 131 18.47 -5.56 3.78
C GLY A 131 17.15 -5.86 3.04
N LYS A 132 17.07 -6.97 2.30
CA LYS A 132 15.88 -7.37 1.54
C LYS A 132 14.96 -8.27 2.33
N LEU A 133 13.65 -8.01 2.22
CA LEU A 133 12.63 -8.82 2.87
C LEU A 133 12.31 -10.07 2.04
N LEU A 134 12.26 -11.22 2.70
CA LEU A 134 11.81 -12.48 2.12
C LEU A 134 10.30 -12.59 2.24
N PHE A 135 9.60 -12.11 1.21
CA PHE A 135 8.15 -12.14 1.12
C PHE A 135 7.49 -13.50 1.39
N PRO A 136 8.05 -14.66 0.98
CA PRO A 136 7.42 -15.96 1.26
C PRO A 136 7.26 -16.24 2.75
N TYR A 137 8.17 -15.70 3.58
CA TYR A 137 8.16 -15.89 5.02
C TYR A 137 7.56 -14.69 5.76
N LEU A 138 7.50 -13.52 5.15
CA LEU A 138 6.99 -12.32 5.79
C LEU A 138 5.57 -12.53 6.32
N SER A 139 5.39 -12.38 7.63
CA SER A 139 4.07 -12.44 8.23
C SER A 139 3.31 -11.17 7.93
N VAL A 140 2.66 -11.22 6.79
CA VAL A 140 1.72 -10.23 6.31
C VAL A 140 0.34 -10.85 6.46
N SER A 141 -0.58 -10.18 7.13
CA SER A 141 -2.00 -10.55 7.08
C SER A 141 -2.44 -10.59 5.60
N PRO A 142 -2.76 -11.77 5.03
CA PRO A 142 -3.05 -11.92 3.59
C PRO A 142 -4.26 -11.10 3.12
N ASP A 143 -5.09 -10.69 4.07
CA ASP A 143 -6.28 -9.87 3.95
C ASP A 143 -6.01 -8.35 3.95
N ARG A 144 -4.78 -7.89 4.22
CA ARG A 144 -4.53 -6.46 4.52
C ARG A 144 -3.22 -5.84 4.04
N SER A 145 -2.44 -6.49 3.21
CA SER A 145 -1.22 -5.86 2.71
C SER A 145 -0.76 -6.53 1.43
N TYR A 146 -1.24 -6.01 0.31
CA TYR A 146 -0.67 -6.35 -1.00
C TYR A 146 0.45 -5.41 -1.43
N ARG A 147 0.88 -4.45 -0.60
CA ARG A 147 2.00 -3.56 -0.94
C ARG A 147 2.71 -2.95 0.29
N GLN A 148 4.03 -3.15 0.39
CA GLN A 148 4.89 -2.71 1.51
C GLN A 148 5.07 -1.19 1.61
N ASP A 149 4.61 -0.47 0.61
CA ASP A 149 4.76 0.96 0.35
C ASP A 149 3.55 1.78 0.79
N ILE A 150 2.42 1.13 1.13
CA ILE A 150 1.19 1.81 1.57
C ILE A 150 0.82 1.34 2.96
N LEU A 151 1.42 1.98 3.96
CA LEU A 151 1.07 1.81 5.37
C LEU A 151 0.27 3.05 5.80
N TYR A 152 -1.01 2.92 6.18
CA TYR A 152 -1.82 4.04 6.67
C TYR A 152 -2.44 3.76 8.04
N ASP A 153 -2.13 4.62 9.00
CA ASP A 153 -2.65 4.59 10.36
C ASP A 153 -2.66 6.02 10.89
N ARG A 154 -3.88 6.53 10.98
CA ARG A 154 -4.18 7.89 11.36
C ARG A 154 -4.04 8.15 12.87
N THR A 155 -4.01 7.09 13.67
CA THR A 155 -4.12 7.18 15.13
C THR A 155 -2.76 7.08 15.82
N THR A 156 -1.80 6.43 15.17
CA THR A 156 -0.49 6.11 15.77
C THR A 156 0.62 7.07 15.37
N GLY A 157 0.35 8.07 14.52
CA GLY A 157 1.36 9.03 14.04
C GLY A 157 2.21 8.47 12.89
N MET A 158 1.66 7.51 12.15
CA MET A 158 2.37 6.80 11.11
C MET A 158 2.42 7.62 9.80
N LEU A 159 3.62 7.70 9.21
CA LEU A 159 3.89 8.37 7.95
C LEU A 159 4.16 7.32 6.87
N ALA A 160 3.34 7.30 5.82
CA ALA A 160 3.60 6.55 4.60
C ALA A 160 4.23 7.47 3.55
N ALA A 161 5.26 6.97 2.86
CA ALA A 161 5.80 7.57 1.66
C ALA A 161 5.41 6.67 0.48
N ILE A 162 4.67 7.25 -0.47
CA ILE A 162 4.17 6.57 -1.67
C ILE A 162 4.92 7.19 -2.85
N ASP A 163 5.53 6.36 -3.71
CA ASP A 163 6.23 6.82 -4.90
C ASP A 163 5.34 6.77 -6.15
N GLU A 164 5.88 7.22 -7.28
CA GLU A 164 5.16 7.31 -8.57
C GLU A 164 4.86 5.94 -9.20
N GLN A 165 5.37 4.83 -8.64
CA GLN A 165 5.06 3.47 -9.11
C GLN A 165 3.72 2.97 -8.53
N VAL A 166 3.02 3.82 -7.78
CA VAL A 166 1.75 3.53 -7.13
C VAL A 166 0.64 4.35 -7.77
N CYS A 167 -0.45 3.68 -8.12
CA CYS A 167 -1.65 4.34 -8.60
C CYS A 167 -2.49 4.83 -7.42
N MET A 168 -2.69 6.13 -7.31
CA MET A 168 -3.47 6.74 -6.22
C MET A 168 -4.97 6.45 -6.32
N VAL A 169 -5.47 6.14 -7.53
CA VAL A 169 -6.85 5.66 -7.73
C VAL A 169 -7.04 4.27 -7.09
N GLU A 170 -6.06 3.38 -7.28
CA GLU A 170 -6.07 2.05 -6.67
C GLU A 170 -5.89 2.13 -5.16
N VAL A 171 -5.04 3.03 -4.66
CA VAL A 171 -4.89 3.30 -3.22
C VAL A 171 -6.21 3.75 -2.60
N ALA A 172 -6.94 4.65 -3.27
CA ALA A 172 -8.25 5.10 -2.80
C ALA A 172 -9.26 3.93 -2.71
N LYS A 173 -9.27 3.06 -3.74
CA LYS A 173 -10.12 1.85 -3.75
C LYS A 173 -9.76 0.93 -2.59
N TYR A 174 -8.47 0.70 -2.40
CA TYR A 174 -7.92 -0.19 -1.39
C TYR A 174 -8.33 0.18 0.04
N PHE A 175 -8.40 1.47 0.36
CA PHE A 175 -8.90 1.89 1.67
C PHE A 175 -10.35 1.48 1.89
N LEU A 176 -11.19 1.64 0.86
CA LEU A 176 -12.60 1.28 0.96
C LEU A 176 -12.84 -0.24 0.95
N ASP A 177 -11.97 -1.04 0.31
CA ASP A 177 -12.06 -2.51 0.31
C ASP A 177 -12.13 -3.06 1.74
N PHE A 178 -11.33 -2.49 2.65
CA PHE A 178 -11.30 -2.91 4.05
C PHE A 178 -12.43 -2.28 4.89
N GLU A 179 -12.82 -1.05 4.57
CA GLU A 179 -13.72 -0.26 5.40
C GLU A 179 -15.20 -0.57 5.15
N GLU A 180 -15.55 -1.15 3.98
CA GLU A 180 -16.92 -1.58 3.70
C GLU A 180 -17.45 -2.55 4.76
N ASP A 181 -16.65 -3.58 5.11
CA ASP A 181 -17.02 -4.62 6.06
C ASP A 181 -16.98 -4.18 7.52
N LEU A 182 -16.34 -3.05 7.82
CA LEU A 182 -16.29 -2.48 9.18
C LEU A 182 -17.46 -1.56 9.50
N SER A 183 -18.23 -1.16 8.50
CA SER A 183 -19.37 -0.27 8.69
C SER A 183 -20.43 -0.92 9.59
N CYS A 184 -20.76 -0.29 10.72
CA CYS A 184 -21.84 -0.77 11.60
C CYS A 184 -23.24 -0.62 11.00
N GLY A 185 -23.37 -0.01 9.81
CA GLY A 185 -24.62 0.14 9.09
C GLY A 185 -25.62 1.15 9.67
N LYS A 186 -25.32 1.83 10.79
CA LYS A 186 -26.29 2.70 11.48
C LYS A 186 -26.78 3.88 10.63
N CYS A 187 -25.87 4.66 10.05
CA CYS A 187 -26.22 5.84 9.25
C CYS A 187 -26.21 5.54 7.74
N VAL A 188 -27.22 6.04 7.03
CA VAL A 188 -27.38 5.90 5.58
C VAL A 188 -26.16 6.39 4.79
N PRO A 189 -25.60 7.60 5.05
CA PRO A 189 -24.44 8.07 4.30
C PRO A 189 -23.22 7.15 4.45
N CYS A 190 -23.03 6.50 5.60
CA CYS A 190 -21.94 5.54 5.78
C CYS A 190 -22.21 4.22 5.07
N ARG A 191 -23.36 3.58 5.33
CA ARG A 191 -23.64 2.22 4.84
C ARG A 191 -23.74 2.16 3.31
N LEU A 192 -24.31 3.19 2.69
CA LEU A 192 -24.44 3.26 1.24
C LEU A 192 -23.28 4.02 0.60
N GLY A 193 -22.79 5.08 1.23
CA GLY A 193 -21.73 5.91 0.66
C GLY A 193 -20.43 5.15 0.43
N ILE A 194 -19.97 4.36 1.43
CA ILE A 194 -18.75 3.55 1.28
C ILE A 194 -18.88 2.61 0.09
N LYS A 195 -19.98 1.85 0.04
CA LYS A 195 -20.25 0.91 -1.04
C LYS A 195 -20.30 1.59 -2.42
N ARG A 196 -20.99 2.73 -2.54
CA ARG A 196 -21.08 3.46 -3.81
C ARG A 196 -19.75 4.04 -4.26
N MET A 197 -18.94 4.56 -3.34
CA MET A 197 -17.60 5.05 -3.67
C MET A 197 -16.69 3.89 -4.09
N HIS A 198 -16.77 2.77 -3.40
CA HIS A 198 -16.02 1.55 -3.73
C HIS A 198 -16.37 1.02 -5.13
N GLU A 199 -17.66 0.88 -5.44
CA GLU A 199 -18.13 0.48 -6.78
C GLU A 199 -17.65 1.43 -7.88
N SER A 200 -17.66 2.74 -7.61
CA SER A 200 -17.21 3.77 -8.56
C SER A 200 -15.70 3.67 -8.82
N LEU A 201 -14.90 3.52 -7.75
CA LEU A 201 -13.45 3.31 -7.87
C LEU A 201 -13.12 1.98 -8.57
N GLY A 202 -13.90 0.93 -8.31
CA GLY A 202 -13.80 -0.36 -9.02
C GLY A 202 -13.95 -0.18 -10.53
N ARG A 203 -15.02 0.50 -10.98
CA ARG A 203 -15.21 0.80 -12.41
C ARG A 203 -14.05 1.59 -13.00
N ILE A 204 -13.54 2.60 -12.30
CA ILE A 204 -12.41 3.41 -12.77
C ILE A 204 -11.14 2.55 -12.93
N VAL A 205 -10.80 1.72 -11.94
CA VAL A 205 -9.62 0.84 -11.99
C VAL A 205 -9.74 -0.25 -13.07
N GLU A 206 -10.96 -0.71 -13.36
CA GLU A 206 -11.24 -1.70 -14.41
C GLU A 206 -11.31 -1.08 -15.82
N GLY A 207 -11.21 0.24 -15.96
CA GLY A 207 -11.29 0.94 -17.24
C GLY A 207 -12.70 1.11 -17.80
N ALA A 208 -13.71 0.95 -16.94
CA ALA A 208 -15.13 1.21 -17.20
C ALA A 208 -15.64 2.48 -16.50
N GLY A 209 -14.73 3.28 -15.92
CA GLY A 209 -15.07 4.51 -15.21
C GLY A 209 -15.51 5.64 -16.13
N THR A 210 -16.32 6.54 -15.59
CA THR A 210 -16.89 7.69 -16.26
C THR A 210 -16.64 8.99 -15.48
N MET A 211 -16.84 10.13 -16.12
CA MET A 211 -16.80 11.43 -15.41
C MET A 211 -17.87 11.54 -14.32
N GLU A 212 -19.01 10.84 -14.50
CA GLU A 212 -20.03 10.76 -13.47
C GLU A 212 -19.51 10.03 -12.23
N ASP A 213 -18.73 8.96 -12.38
CA ASP A 213 -18.11 8.26 -11.24
C ASP A 213 -17.20 9.22 -10.43
N LEU A 214 -16.41 10.04 -11.12
CA LEU A 214 -15.54 11.03 -10.45
C LEU A 214 -16.36 12.11 -9.72
N GLU A 215 -17.44 12.60 -10.30
CA GLU A 215 -18.35 13.55 -9.65
C GLU A 215 -19.06 12.91 -8.44
N GLN A 216 -19.52 11.67 -8.58
CA GLN A 216 -20.14 10.91 -7.49
C GLN A 216 -19.18 10.73 -6.31
N LEU A 217 -17.90 10.42 -6.56
CA LEU A 217 -16.89 10.34 -5.49
C LEU A 217 -16.77 11.65 -4.71
N LYS A 218 -16.79 12.80 -5.39
CA LYS A 218 -16.73 14.12 -4.73
C LYS A 218 -17.99 14.37 -3.89
N VAL A 219 -19.17 14.12 -4.45
CA VAL A 219 -20.46 14.36 -3.77
C VAL A 219 -20.66 13.43 -2.58
N LEU A 220 -20.47 12.13 -2.78
CA LEU A 220 -20.57 11.13 -1.72
C LEU A 220 -19.54 11.41 -0.63
N GLY A 221 -18.32 11.77 -1.02
CA GLY A 221 -17.26 12.07 -0.08
C GLY A 221 -17.62 13.24 0.84
N HIS A 222 -18.05 14.37 0.28
CA HIS A 222 -18.49 15.50 1.11
C HIS A 222 -19.72 15.15 1.97
N THR A 223 -20.67 14.38 1.42
CA THR A 223 -21.85 13.93 2.18
C THR A 223 -21.47 13.10 3.39
N MET A 224 -20.52 12.16 3.24
CA MET A 224 -20.03 11.34 4.33
C MET A 224 -19.27 12.14 5.38
N ILE A 225 -18.55 13.20 4.99
CA ILE A 225 -17.84 14.07 5.92
C ILE A 225 -18.80 14.88 6.80
N TYR A 226 -19.89 15.40 6.22
CA TYR A 226 -20.77 16.34 6.93
C TYR A 226 -22.04 15.72 7.54
N ALA A 227 -22.51 14.59 7.01
CA ALA A 227 -23.80 14.01 7.40
C ALA A 227 -23.69 12.66 8.14
N ALA A 228 -22.49 12.10 8.31
CA ALA A 228 -22.33 10.84 9.03
C ALA A 228 -22.48 11.00 10.55
N HIS A 229 -23.00 9.96 11.19
CA HIS A 229 -23.27 9.96 12.62
C HIS A 229 -22.01 9.78 13.49
N CYS A 230 -20.95 9.19 12.95
CA CYS A 230 -19.72 8.92 13.69
C CYS A 230 -18.47 9.19 12.84
N GLN A 231 -17.31 9.19 13.50
CA GLN A 231 -16.02 9.50 12.89
C GLN A 231 -15.55 8.46 11.87
N PHE A 232 -16.07 7.23 11.93
CA PHE A 232 -15.69 6.14 11.04
C PHE A 232 -15.83 6.53 9.57
N ALA A 233 -17.04 6.94 9.16
CA ALA A 233 -17.29 7.36 7.78
C ALA A 233 -16.39 8.53 7.34
N MET A 234 -16.15 9.50 8.24
CA MET A 234 -15.27 10.63 7.96
C MET A 234 -13.81 10.22 7.80
N ALA A 235 -13.38 9.18 8.52
CA ALA A 235 -12.02 8.66 8.45
C ALA A 235 -11.80 7.89 7.16
N SER A 236 -12.77 7.05 6.78
CA SER A 236 -12.75 6.25 5.55
C SER A 236 -12.79 7.08 4.28
N THR A 237 -13.50 8.20 4.32
CA THR A 237 -13.70 9.05 3.14
C THR A 237 -12.53 9.98 2.84
N ARG A 238 -11.78 10.40 3.87
CA ARG A 238 -10.72 11.41 3.72
C ARG A 238 -9.59 10.99 2.77
N PRO A 239 -9.06 9.75 2.83
CA PRO A 239 -8.08 9.29 1.86
C PRO A 239 -8.57 9.38 0.41
N VAL A 240 -9.85 9.04 0.16
CA VAL A 240 -10.46 9.11 -1.16
C VAL A 240 -10.54 10.55 -1.66
N LEU A 241 -11.05 11.48 -0.84
CA LEU A 241 -11.13 12.89 -1.22
C LEU A 241 -9.75 13.51 -1.43
N SER A 242 -8.75 13.13 -0.63
CA SER A 242 -7.36 13.56 -0.82
C SER A 242 -6.81 13.04 -2.14
N ALA A 243 -7.02 11.76 -2.45
CA ALA A 243 -6.59 11.17 -3.73
C ALA A 243 -7.23 11.92 -4.91
N VAL A 244 -8.54 12.14 -4.86
CA VAL A 244 -9.27 12.89 -5.90
C VAL A 244 -8.77 14.34 -6.02
N SER A 245 -8.41 14.99 -4.90
CA SER A 245 -8.03 16.42 -4.91
C SER A 245 -6.59 16.66 -5.37
N PHE A 246 -5.66 15.76 -5.02
CA PHE A 246 -4.22 15.94 -5.28
C PHE A 246 -3.72 15.15 -6.48
N PHE A 247 -4.44 14.09 -6.88
CA PHE A 247 -4.06 13.20 -7.98
C PHE A 247 -5.17 13.09 -9.02
N GLU A 248 -5.95 14.16 -9.21
CA GLU A 248 -7.06 14.21 -10.17
C GLU A 248 -6.64 13.77 -11.59
N ASP A 249 -5.41 14.13 -12.00
CA ASP A 249 -4.84 13.75 -13.29
C ASP A 249 -4.76 12.23 -13.49
N GLU A 250 -4.52 11.46 -12.43
CA GLU A 250 -4.53 9.99 -12.50
C GLU A 250 -5.95 9.46 -12.73
N PHE A 251 -6.96 10.05 -12.07
CA PHE A 251 -8.36 9.68 -12.29
C PHE A 251 -8.78 9.97 -13.74
N LEU A 252 -8.41 11.13 -14.26
CA LEU A 252 -8.69 11.50 -15.66
C LEU A 252 -7.96 10.58 -16.64
N ALA A 253 -6.72 10.17 -16.36
CA ALA A 253 -6.01 9.19 -17.19
C ALA A 253 -6.75 7.83 -17.24
N HIS A 254 -7.28 7.36 -16.10
CA HIS A 254 -8.05 6.12 -16.04
C HIS A 254 -9.38 6.22 -16.80
N ILE A 255 -10.07 7.37 -16.71
CA ILE A 255 -11.39 7.59 -17.31
C ILE A 255 -11.29 7.88 -18.81
N GLU A 256 -10.50 8.88 -19.20
CA GLU A 256 -10.49 9.41 -20.56
C GLU A 256 -9.59 8.57 -21.50
N ARG A 257 -8.44 8.13 -21.00
CA ARG A 257 -7.42 7.43 -21.80
C ARG A 257 -7.46 5.92 -21.60
N GLN A 258 -8.15 5.46 -20.56
CA GLN A 258 -8.12 4.08 -20.08
C GLN A 258 -6.68 3.63 -19.86
N GLU A 259 -5.89 4.48 -19.20
CA GLU A 259 -4.48 4.27 -18.93
C GLU A 259 -4.21 4.45 -17.44
N CYS A 260 -3.36 3.58 -16.89
CA CYS A 260 -2.84 3.73 -15.54
C CYS A 260 -1.41 4.28 -15.62
N PRO A 261 -1.14 5.53 -15.18
CA PRO A 261 0.19 6.14 -15.25
C PRO A 261 1.27 5.31 -14.54
N ALA A 262 0.92 4.70 -13.40
CA ALA A 262 1.80 3.81 -12.64
C ALA A 262 1.91 2.39 -13.23
N GLY A 263 1.06 2.02 -14.19
CA GLY A 263 1.10 0.71 -14.85
C GLY A 263 0.71 -0.49 -13.97
N VAL A 264 0.01 -0.27 -12.86
CA VAL A 264 -0.32 -1.31 -11.86
C VAL A 264 -1.70 -1.93 -12.05
N CYS A 265 -2.67 -1.17 -12.58
CA CYS A 265 -4.03 -1.67 -12.79
C CYS A 265 -4.07 -2.66 -13.97
N ARG A 266 -4.19 -3.96 -13.66
CA ARG A 266 -4.07 -5.07 -14.63
C ARG A 266 -4.98 -4.90 -15.84
N THR A 267 -6.26 -4.61 -15.63
CA THR A 267 -7.24 -4.48 -16.72
C THR A 267 -6.88 -3.34 -17.67
N LEU A 268 -6.44 -2.20 -17.14
CA LEU A 268 -5.99 -1.06 -17.95
C LEU A 268 -4.71 -1.38 -18.73
N VAL A 269 -3.75 -2.07 -18.11
CA VAL A 269 -2.52 -2.51 -18.79
C VAL A 269 -2.86 -3.45 -19.96
N GLU A 270 -3.82 -4.35 -19.80
CA GLU A 270 -4.28 -5.22 -20.88
C GLU A 270 -4.96 -4.45 -22.02
N ILE A 271 -5.81 -3.47 -21.69
CA ILE A 271 -6.45 -2.56 -22.66
C ILE A 271 -5.38 -1.84 -23.48
N GLN A 272 -4.37 -1.27 -22.82
CA GLN A 272 -3.27 -0.55 -23.46
C GLN A 272 -2.42 -1.46 -24.36
N ARG A 273 -2.09 -2.67 -23.89
CA ARG A 273 -1.38 -3.66 -24.71
C ARG A 273 -2.14 -4.01 -26.00
N LYS A 274 -3.46 -4.20 -25.90
CA LYS A 274 -4.33 -4.48 -27.05
C LYS A 274 -4.39 -3.28 -28.01
N LYS A 275 -4.50 -2.06 -27.49
CA LYS A 275 -4.46 -0.82 -28.30
C LYS A 275 -3.13 -0.71 -29.08
N ALA A 276 -2.00 -0.83 -28.39
CA ALA A 276 -0.67 -0.76 -29.00
C ALA A 276 -0.43 -1.87 -30.04
N PHE A 277 -0.95 -3.09 -29.82
CA PHE A 277 -0.88 -4.16 -30.80
C PHE A 277 -1.66 -3.84 -32.08
N ARG A 278 -2.88 -3.32 -31.95
CA ARG A 278 -3.72 -2.92 -33.09
C ARG A 278 -3.07 -1.81 -33.91
N GLU A 279 -2.48 -0.83 -33.26
CA GLU A 279 -1.75 0.27 -33.92
C GLU A 279 -0.53 -0.23 -34.70
N ARG A 280 0.25 -1.16 -34.14
CA ARG A 280 1.39 -1.78 -34.84
C ARG A 280 0.97 -2.58 -36.07
N MET A 281 -0.17 -3.26 -36.00
CA MET A 281 -0.72 -4.02 -37.14
C MET A 281 -1.31 -3.10 -38.22
N ALA A 282 -1.84 -1.94 -37.83
CA ALA A 282 -2.35 -0.93 -38.75
C ALA A 282 -1.22 -0.07 -39.39
N ALA A 283 -0.02 -0.06 -38.81
CA ALA A 283 1.10 0.73 -39.30
C ALA A 283 1.60 0.19 -40.67
N PRO A 284 1.76 1.06 -41.69
CA PRO A 284 2.23 0.63 -43.00
C PRO A 284 3.65 0.06 -42.92
N LYS A 285 3.86 -1.13 -43.49
CA LYS A 285 5.18 -1.77 -43.56
C LYS A 285 6.15 -0.86 -44.33
N LYS A 286 7.13 -0.27 -43.64
CA LYS A 286 8.23 0.46 -44.30
C LYS A 286 8.93 -0.48 -45.28
N LYS A 287 8.79 -0.23 -46.59
CA LYS A 287 9.56 -0.93 -47.64
C LYS A 287 11.04 -0.79 -47.33
N LYS A 288 11.73 -1.91 -47.10
CA LYS A 288 13.20 -1.95 -47.06
C LYS A 288 13.72 -1.38 -48.38
N LYS A 289 14.38 -0.22 -48.34
CA LYS A 289 15.22 0.23 -49.46
C LYS A 289 16.40 -0.74 -49.54
N ASN A 290 16.35 -1.68 -50.47
CA ASN A 290 17.52 -2.44 -50.86
C ASN A 290 18.52 -1.45 -51.48
N LYS A 291 19.75 -1.48 -50.97
CA LYS A 291 20.92 -0.83 -51.55
C LYS A 291 21.68 -1.89 -52.34
#